data_AF-A0AAD8JDN8-F1
#
_entry.id   AF-A0AAD8JDN8-F1
#
_cell.length_a   1.000
_cell.length_b   1.000
_cell.length_c   1.000
_cell.angle_alpha   90.00
_cell.angle_beta   90.00
_cell.angle_gamma   90.00
#
_symmetry.space_group_name_H-M   'P 1'
#
loop_
_entity.id
_entity.type
_entity.pdbx_description
1 polymer ?
#
loop_
_entity_poly.entity_id
_entity_poly.type
_entity_poly.pdbx_seq_one_letter_code
_entity_poly.pdbx_strand_id
1 'polypeptide(L)'
;MIRGLHIFHINDVLLFINCGNGDFDVIMFGHRGLEKSFSPYVARLGAMVGIPRGQVKIEIKSFHLYKYCYGIDILADFKDCSDRWSPGQYLTVTHGCNLFFLQLRKVDRHWKIYVGWVRFSQLLQLSVGDVLVFDMKEPPLGFSLCVYRIENRH
;
A
#
# COMPACT_ATOMS: atom_id res chain seq x y z
N MET A 1 -6.74 -22.76 -3.25
CA MET A 1 -6.39 -23.70 -4.36
C MET A 1 -6.16 -22.86 -5.61
N ILE A 2 -4.97 -22.93 -6.23
CA ILE A 2 -4.68 -22.20 -7.48
C ILE A 2 -5.51 -22.84 -8.59
N ARG A 3 -6.31 -22.04 -9.31
CA ARG A 3 -7.21 -22.57 -10.34
C ARG A 3 -6.83 -22.22 -11.77
N GLY A 4 -5.90 -21.30 -11.98
CA GLY A 4 -5.45 -20.97 -13.32
C GLY A 4 -4.26 -20.02 -13.35
N LEU A 5 -3.46 -20.18 -14.39
CA LEU A 5 -2.35 -19.33 -14.79
C LEU A 5 -2.69 -18.82 -16.19
N HIS A 6 -2.81 -17.52 -16.39
CA HIS A 6 -3.07 -16.96 -17.71
C HIS A 6 -1.98 -15.95 -18.08
N ILE A 7 -1.40 -16.13 -19.27
CA ILE A 7 -0.41 -15.22 -19.85
C ILE A 7 -1.18 -14.33 -20.82
N PHE A 8 -1.14 -13.01 -20.61
CA PHE A 8 -1.93 -12.04 -21.39
C PHE A 8 -1.08 -11.31 -22.44
N HIS A 9 0.21 -11.10 -22.13
CA HIS A 9 1.24 -10.58 -23.02
C HIS A 9 2.61 -11.18 -22.66
N ILE A 10 3.58 -11.07 -23.57
CA ILE A 10 4.97 -11.55 -23.40
C ILE A 10 5.49 -11.07 -22.04
N ASN A 11 5.56 -11.98 -21.07
CA ASN A 11 6.08 -11.81 -19.70
C ASN A 11 5.15 -11.21 -18.63
N ASP A 12 3.85 -11.08 -18.89
CA ASP A 12 2.88 -10.72 -17.84
C ASP A 12 2.09 -11.97 -17.41
N VAL A 13 2.16 -12.31 -16.12
CA VAL A 13 1.53 -13.50 -15.54
C VAL A 13 0.40 -13.09 -14.61
N LEU A 14 -0.81 -13.59 -14.85
CA LEU A 14 -1.94 -13.47 -13.93
C LEU A 14 -2.13 -14.79 -13.18
N LEU A 15 -2.06 -14.72 -11.85
CA LEU A 15 -2.36 -15.81 -10.94
C LEU A 15 -3.74 -15.59 -10.33
N PHE A 16 -4.62 -16.57 -10.52
CA PHE A 16 -5.95 -16.58 -9.92
C PHE A 16 -5.99 -17.55 -8.75
N ILE A 17 -6.14 -17.00 -7.55
CA ILE A 17 -6.24 -17.77 -6.30
C ILE A 17 -7.71 -17.80 -5.90
N ASN A 18 -8.31 -19.00 -5.89
CA ASN A 18 -9.67 -19.17 -5.42
C ASN A 18 -9.69 -19.13 -3.88
N CYS A 19 -10.44 -18.17 -3.33
CA CYS A 19 -10.55 -17.89 -1.90
C CYS A 19 -11.83 -18.46 -1.27
N GLY A 20 -12.69 -19.15 -2.05
CA GLY A 20 -14.01 -19.63 -1.64
C GLY A 20 -15.14 -18.70 -2.07
N ASN A 21 -16.40 -19.16 -1.99
CA ASN A 21 -17.63 -18.38 -2.26
C ASN A 21 -17.76 -17.74 -3.67
N GLY A 22 -16.94 -18.16 -4.64
CA GLY A 22 -16.92 -17.57 -5.98
C GLY A 22 -15.98 -16.37 -6.12
N ASP A 23 -15.21 -16.06 -5.08
CA ASP A 23 -14.24 -14.99 -5.07
C ASP A 23 -12.85 -15.47 -5.50
N PHE A 24 -12.13 -14.58 -6.18
CA PHE A 24 -10.76 -14.81 -6.64
C PHE A 24 -9.87 -13.63 -6.30
N ASP A 25 -8.70 -13.92 -5.72
CA ASP A 25 -7.58 -12.97 -5.72
C ASP A 25 -6.85 -13.07 -7.06
N VAL A 26 -6.49 -11.91 -7.61
CA VAL A 26 -5.75 -11.82 -8.86
C VAL A 26 -4.41 -11.16 -8.58
N ILE A 27 -3.33 -11.88 -8.85
CA ILE A 27 -1.97 -11.35 -8.73
C ILE A 27 -1.40 -11.21 -10.13
N MET A 28 -0.98 -10.01 -10.50
CA MET A 28 -0.31 -9.77 -11.78
C MET A 28 1.18 -9.58 -11.56
N PHE A 29 1.99 -10.40 -12.21
CA PHE A 29 3.42 -10.20 -12.30
C PHE A 29 3.71 -9.55 -13.65
N GLY A 30 4.21 -8.32 -13.63
CA GLY A 30 4.61 -7.65 -14.86
C GLY A 30 5.95 -8.16 -15.41
N HIS A 31 6.33 -7.74 -16.62
CA HIS A 31 7.60 -8.05 -17.30
C HIS A 31 8.90 -7.87 -16.46
N ARG A 32 8.86 -7.15 -15.34
CA ARG A 32 10.00 -6.97 -14.39
C ARG A 32 9.93 -7.85 -13.14
N GLY A 33 9.01 -8.81 -13.07
CA GLY A 33 8.75 -9.59 -11.85
C GLY A 33 8.14 -8.78 -10.71
N LEU A 34 7.71 -7.55 -10.97
CA LEU A 34 7.02 -6.71 -10.00
C LEU A 34 5.61 -7.22 -9.80
N GLU A 35 5.34 -7.69 -8.58
CA GLU A 35 4.02 -8.14 -8.14
C GLU A 35 3.09 -6.93 -7.97
N LYS A 36 1.96 -6.96 -8.68
CA LYS A 36 0.81 -6.10 -8.40
C LYS A 36 -0.30 -7.00 -7.87
N SER A 37 -0.49 -6.99 -6.56
CA SER A 37 -1.59 -7.69 -5.91
C SER A 37 -2.88 -6.90 -6.10
N PHE A 38 -3.91 -7.50 -6.70
CA PHE A 38 -5.26 -6.96 -6.72
C PHE A 38 -6.09 -7.71 -5.67
N SER A 39 -6.64 -6.99 -4.68
CA SER A 39 -7.56 -7.57 -3.68
C SER A 39 -8.88 -8.02 -4.34
N PRO A 40 -9.64 -8.93 -3.70
CA PRO A 40 -10.63 -9.75 -4.40
C PRO A 40 -11.72 -8.88 -5.02
N TYR A 41 -11.84 -9.01 -6.33
CA TYR A 41 -13.00 -8.55 -7.08
C TYR A 41 -14.04 -9.66 -7.04
N VAL A 42 -15.27 -9.30 -6.68
CA VAL A 42 -16.44 -10.10 -7.04
C VAL A 42 -16.54 -10.04 -8.56
N ALA A 43 -16.03 -11.07 -9.23
CA ALA A 43 -16.22 -11.26 -10.67
C ALA A 43 -17.68 -11.66 -10.93
N ARG A 44 -18.61 -10.71 -10.79
CA ARG A 44 -19.94 -10.86 -11.39
C ARG A 44 -19.77 -10.58 -12.88
N LEU A 45 -20.01 -11.61 -13.69
CA LEU A 45 -19.98 -11.62 -15.14
C LEU A 45 -20.39 -10.26 -15.73
N GLY A 46 -19.48 -9.63 -16.49
CA GLY A 46 -19.85 -8.66 -17.53
C GLY A 46 -19.29 -7.25 -17.42
N ALA A 47 -18.65 -6.83 -16.33
CA ALA A 47 -18.14 -5.46 -16.22
C ALA A 47 -16.84 -5.38 -15.41
N MET A 48 -15.69 -5.36 -16.10
CA MET A 48 -14.44 -4.87 -15.53
C MET A 48 -14.51 -3.34 -15.39
N VAL A 49 -15.20 -2.85 -14.35
CA VAL A 49 -15.13 -1.45 -13.95
C VAL A 49 -14.03 -1.34 -12.91
N GLY A 50 -12.80 -1.11 -13.37
CA GLY A 50 -11.69 -0.81 -12.49
C GLY A 50 -11.87 0.59 -11.88
N ILE A 51 -12.12 0.66 -10.57
CA ILE A 51 -11.94 1.92 -9.84
C ILE A 51 -10.46 1.96 -9.47
N PRO A 52 -9.68 2.98 -9.87
CA PRO A 52 -8.32 3.15 -9.40
C PRO A 52 -8.36 3.25 -7.87
N ARG A 53 -7.89 2.22 -7.16
CA ARG A 53 -7.63 2.34 -5.74
C ARG A 53 -6.44 3.27 -5.60
N GLY A 54 -6.58 4.31 -4.81
CA GLY A 54 -5.46 5.18 -4.53
C GLY A 54 -4.30 4.34 -3.95
N GLN A 55 -3.09 4.54 -4.49
CA GLN A 55 -1.84 4.21 -3.81
C GLN A 55 -1.08 5.45 -3.32
N VAL A 56 -0.61 5.43 -2.08
CA VAL A 56 0.34 6.43 -1.57
C VAL A 56 1.74 5.83 -1.63
N LYS A 57 2.68 6.57 -2.23
CA LYS A 57 4.08 6.17 -2.27
C LYS A 57 4.92 7.12 -1.43
N ILE A 58 5.76 6.55 -0.57
CA ILE A 58 6.69 7.32 0.27
C ILE A 58 8.08 6.73 0.07
N GLU A 59 8.97 7.51 -0.50
CA GLU A 59 10.40 7.19 -0.53
C GLU A 59 11.05 7.61 0.80
N ILE A 60 11.80 6.70 1.40
CA ILE A 60 12.47 6.94 2.67
C ILE A 60 13.72 7.79 2.45
N LYS A 61 13.68 9.02 2.97
CA LYS A 61 14.82 9.94 3.01
C LYS A 61 15.47 9.90 4.38
N SER A 62 16.73 10.32 4.49
CA SER A 62 17.48 10.30 5.75
C SER A 62 16.75 10.99 6.91
N PHE A 63 16.05 12.10 6.63
CA PHE A 63 15.31 12.83 7.66
C PHE A 63 14.01 12.14 8.13
N HIS A 64 13.50 11.17 7.36
CA HIS A 64 12.37 10.34 7.79
C HIS A 64 12.76 9.38 8.92
N LEU A 65 14.05 9.07 9.09
CA LEU A 65 14.54 8.07 10.05
C LEU A 65 15.06 8.68 11.36
N TYR A 66 15.06 10.01 11.50
CA TYR A 66 15.50 10.65 12.74
C TYR A 66 14.54 10.36 13.90
N LYS A 67 15.10 10.18 15.10
CA LYS A 67 14.34 9.97 16.35
C LYS A 67 13.33 11.09 16.64
N TYR A 68 13.63 12.30 16.19
CA TYR A 68 12.81 13.50 16.36
C TYR A 68 12.07 13.90 15.09
N CYS A 69 11.83 12.95 14.17
CA CYS A 69 11.01 13.22 12.99
C CYS A 69 9.60 13.65 13.44
N TYR A 70 9.21 14.89 13.11
CA TYR A 70 7.90 15.47 13.46
C TYR A 70 6.75 14.99 12.56
N GLY A 71 7.00 13.94 11.78
CA GLY A 71 6.03 13.29 10.93
C GLY A 71 6.38 13.35 9.45
N ILE A 72 5.72 12.49 8.70
CA ILE A 72 5.95 12.27 7.27
C ILE A 72 4.80 12.83 6.47
N ASP A 73 5.12 13.67 5.50
CA ASP A 73 4.14 14.20 4.55
C ASP A 73 3.56 13.07 3.68
N ILE A 74 2.24 12.99 3.67
CA ILE A 74 1.47 12.21 2.70
C ILE A 74 1.19 13.17 1.53
N LEU A 75 1.80 12.87 0.38
CA LEU A 75 1.63 13.70 -0.82
C LEU A 75 0.15 13.75 -1.25
N ALA A 76 -0.25 14.92 -1.74
CA ALA A 76 -1.64 15.30 -1.99
C ALA A 76 -2.27 14.63 -3.23
N ASP A 77 -1.58 13.70 -3.88
CA ASP A 77 -2.06 12.94 -5.05
C ASP A 77 -3.20 11.96 -4.68
N PHE A 78 -3.73 12.09 -3.47
CA PHE A 78 -4.68 11.22 -2.80
C PHE A 78 -5.98 11.92 -2.40
N LYS A 79 -6.38 12.94 -3.15
CA LYS A 79 -7.55 13.80 -2.82
C LYS A 79 -8.78 12.97 -2.42
N ASP A 80 -9.15 11.99 -3.24
CA ASP A 80 -10.37 11.20 -3.05
C ASP A 80 -10.45 10.45 -1.71
N CYS A 81 -9.33 10.06 -1.11
CA CYS A 81 -9.33 9.41 0.21
C CYS A 81 -8.99 10.39 1.33
N SER A 82 -8.07 11.33 1.07
CA SER A 82 -7.64 12.31 2.06
C SER A 82 -8.71 13.35 2.42
N ASP A 83 -9.70 13.56 1.55
CA ASP A 83 -10.86 14.43 1.79
C ASP A 83 -11.76 13.91 2.92
N ARG A 84 -11.71 12.59 3.19
CA ARG A 84 -12.51 11.94 4.24
C ARG A 84 -11.77 11.81 5.57
N TRP A 85 -10.49 12.18 5.59
CA TRP A 85 -9.70 12.13 6.81
C TRP A 85 -10.05 13.28 7.73
N SER A 86 -9.99 13.04 9.04
CA SER A 86 -10.14 14.05 10.07
C SER A 86 -8.90 14.11 10.99
N PRO A 87 -8.56 15.29 11.52
CA PRO A 87 -7.39 15.45 12.37
C PRO A 87 -7.44 14.49 13.58
N GLY A 88 -6.33 13.80 13.85
CA GLY A 88 -6.21 12.88 14.98
C GLY A 88 -6.69 11.45 14.70
N GLN A 89 -7.27 11.17 13.51
CA GLN A 89 -7.60 9.81 13.08
C GLN A 89 -6.36 8.93 12.93
N TYR A 90 -6.56 7.62 12.98
CA TYR A 90 -5.51 6.64 12.76
C TYR A 90 -5.74 5.91 11.44
N LEU A 91 -4.70 5.85 10.61
CA LEU A 91 -4.60 4.87 9.55
C LEU A 91 -4.29 3.51 10.15
N THR A 92 -5.02 2.50 9.71
CA THR A 92 -4.76 1.10 10.03
C THR A 92 -3.99 0.51 8.87
N VAL A 93 -2.73 0.14 9.12
CA VAL A 93 -1.81 -0.33 8.09
C VAL A 93 -1.42 -1.77 8.37
N THR A 94 -1.65 -2.67 7.42
CA THR A 94 -1.25 -4.08 7.52
C THR A 94 0.00 -4.36 6.70
N HIS A 95 0.95 -5.13 7.24
CA HIS A 95 2.12 -5.63 6.51
C HIS A 95 2.41 -7.06 6.93
N GLY A 96 2.11 -8.03 6.06
CA GLY A 96 2.08 -9.44 6.44
C GLY A 96 1.10 -9.67 7.59
N CYS A 97 1.59 -10.24 8.71
CA CYS A 97 0.81 -10.46 9.92
C CYS A 97 0.84 -9.27 10.91
N ASN A 98 1.57 -8.20 10.59
CA ASN A 98 1.69 -7.05 11.48
C ASN A 98 0.62 -6.00 11.19
N LEU A 99 0.11 -5.40 12.26
CA LEU A 99 -0.86 -4.31 12.23
C LEU A 99 -0.27 -3.07 12.88
N PHE A 100 -0.35 -1.94 12.19
CA PHE A 100 0.17 -0.66 12.65
C PHE A 100 -0.92 0.41 12.66
N PHE A 101 -0.89 1.26 13.68
CA PHE A 101 -1.78 2.41 13.80
C PHE A 101 -0.95 3.68 13.66
N LEU A 102 -1.22 4.44 12.60
CA LEU A 102 -0.48 5.66 12.26
C LEU A 102 -1.39 6.87 12.38
N GLN A 103 -1.13 7.74 13.34
CA GLN A 103 -2.00 8.90 13.56
C GLN A 103 -1.75 9.97 12.52
N LEU A 104 -2.82 10.47 11.92
CA LEU A 104 -2.83 11.59 11.01
C LEU A 104 -2.93 12.91 11.74
N ARG A 105 -2.15 13.88 11.26
CA ARG A 105 -2.24 15.28 11.63
C ARG A 105 -2.40 16.11 10.36
N LYS A 106 -3.40 16.99 10.35
CA LYS A 106 -3.54 17.99 9.29
C LYS A 106 -2.59 19.16 9.59
N VAL A 107 -1.75 19.52 8.63
CA VAL A 107 -0.87 20.70 8.68
C VAL A 107 -1.16 21.50 7.41
N ASP A 108 -1.83 22.63 7.56
CA ASP A 108 -2.35 23.45 6.47
C ASP A 108 -3.22 22.64 5.48
N ARG A 109 -2.70 22.44 4.26
CA ARG A 109 -3.36 21.70 3.17
C ARG A 109 -2.83 20.27 3.00
N HIS A 110 -1.95 19.84 3.89
CA HIS A 110 -1.27 18.55 3.80
C HIS A 110 -1.59 17.67 5.01
N TRP A 111 -1.54 16.36 4.80
CA TRP A 111 -1.68 15.38 5.85
C TRP A 111 -0.31 14.82 6.18
N LYS A 112 -0.02 14.69 7.48
CA LYS A 112 1.19 14.08 7.99
C LYS A 112 0.89 12.85 8.82
N ILE A 113 1.70 11.81 8.70
CA ILE A 113 1.77 10.75 9.70
C ILE A 113 2.58 11.29 10.87
N TYR A 114 1.91 11.57 11.99
CA TYR A 114 2.50 12.22 13.15
C TYR A 114 2.93 11.21 14.22
N VAL A 115 1.98 10.43 14.74
CA VAL A 115 2.25 9.42 15.78
C VAL A 115 2.39 8.03 15.16
N GLY A 116 3.29 7.23 15.72
CA GLY A 116 3.52 5.84 15.31
C GLY A 116 4.63 5.68 14.28
N TRP A 117 5.03 6.74 13.58
CA TRP A 117 6.03 6.67 12.51
C TRP A 117 7.41 6.13 12.95
N VAL A 118 7.97 6.67 14.04
CA VAL A 118 9.31 6.26 14.50
C VAL A 118 9.34 4.77 14.84
N ARG A 119 8.34 4.28 15.57
CA ARG A 119 8.22 2.86 15.89
C ARG A 119 7.97 2.00 14.65
N PHE A 120 7.11 2.49 13.74
CA PHE A 120 6.78 1.83 12.49
C PHE A 120 8.02 1.62 11.61
N SER A 121 8.80 2.67 11.38
CA SER A 121 10.03 2.61 10.59
C SER A 121 11.10 1.69 11.21
N GLN A 122 11.24 1.73 12.54
CA GLN A 122 12.16 0.84 13.26
C GLN A 122 11.76 -0.63 13.16
N LEU A 123 10.48 -0.96 13.35
CA LEU A 123 9.98 -2.34 13.28
C LEU A 123 10.11 -2.93 11.87
N LEU A 124 9.93 -2.10 10.83
CA LEU A 124 10.11 -2.49 9.44
C LEU A 124 11.57 -2.47 8.98
N GLN A 125 12.48 -1.98 9.84
CA GLN A 125 13.91 -1.81 9.57
C GLN A 125 14.14 -1.00 8.28
N LEU A 126 13.42 0.10 8.13
CA LEU A 126 13.48 0.92 6.92
C LEU A 126 14.84 1.60 6.78
N SER A 127 15.34 1.63 5.56
CA SER A 127 16.59 2.27 5.17
C SER A 127 16.35 3.39 4.17
N VAL A 128 17.30 4.31 4.06
CA VAL A 128 17.24 5.38 3.04
C VAL A 128 17.19 4.75 1.66
N GLY A 129 16.26 5.21 0.83
CA GLY A 129 15.99 4.69 -0.51
C GLY A 129 14.88 3.64 -0.56
N ASP A 130 14.48 3.04 0.56
CA ASP A 130 13.31 2.15 0.56
C ASP A 130 12.06 2.91 0.10
N VAL A 131 11.18 2.22 -0.63
CA VAL A 131 9.92 2.77 -1.11
C VAL A 131 8.76 2.05 -0.46
N LEU A 132 7.98 2.78 0.31
CA LEU A 132 6.72 2.32 0.89
C LEU A 132 5.59 2.58 -0.09
N VAL A 133 4.75 1.57 -0.31
CA VAL A 133 3.52 1.68 -1.09
C VAL A 133 2.35 1.28 -0.21
N PHE A 134 1.50 2.25 0.14
CA PHE A 134 0.26 2.02 0.86
C PHE A 134 -0.86 1.87 -0.17
N ASP A 135 -1.44 0.67 -0.24
CA ASP A 135 -2.58 0.35 -1.08
C ASP A 135 -3.85 0.33 -0.24
N MET A 136 -4.85 1.13 -0.61
CA MET A 136 -6.08 1.24 0.16
C MET A 136 -6.89 -0.06 0.04
N LYS A 137 -7.18 -0.70 1.17
CA LYS A 137 -7.98 -1.93 1.24
C LYS A 137 -9.40 -1.65 1.69
N GLU A 138 -9.54 -0.86 2.75
CA GLU A 138 -10.83 -0.52 3.35
C GLU A 138 -10.92 1.00 3.50
N PRO A 139 -11.68 1.68 2.63
CA PRO A 139 -11.80 3.13 2.74
C PRO A 139 -12.48 3.52 4.07
N PRO A 140 -12.10 4.67 4.68
CA PRO A 140 -11.05 5.60 4.23
C PRO A 140 -9.69 5.39 4.94
N LEU A 141 -9.58 4.45 5.88
CA LEU A 141 -8.45 4.38 6.82
C LEU A 141 -7.66 3.07 6.80
N GLY A 142 -8.13 2.04 6.10
CA GLY A 142 -7.49 0.73 6.02
C GLY A 142 -6.58 0.60 4.79
N PHE A 143 -5.30 0.34 5.04
CA PHE A 143 -4.26 0.22 4.02
C PHE A 143 -3.47 -1.07 4.20
N SER A 144 -3.08 -1.72 3.11
CA SER A 144 -1.97 -2.67 3.12
C SER A 144 -0.69 -1.97 2.69
N LEU A 145 0.43 -2.37 3.26
CA LEU A 145 1.75 -1.87 2.94
C LEU A 145 2.52 -2.88 2.10
N CYS A 146 3.23 -2.39 1.10
CA CYS A 146 4.35 -3.08 0.47
C CYS A 146 5.62 -2.25 0.64
N VAL A 147 6.73 -2.90 0.95
CA VAL A 147 8.05 -2.27 1.10
C VAL A 147 8.96 -2.77 -0.01
N TYR A 148 9.37 -1.87 -0.91
CA TYR A 148 10.37 -2.16 -1.92
C TYR A 148 11.72 -1.70 -1.39
N ARG A 149 12.61 -2.66 -1.14
CA ARG A 149 13.96 -2.38 -0.66
C ARG A 149 14.90 -2.22 -1.84
N ILE A 150 15.75 -1.21 -1.78
CA ILE A 150 16.85 -1.10 -2.74
C ILE A 150 17.94 -2.08 -2.26
N GLU A 151 18.09 -3.20 -2.97
CA GLU A 151 19.24 -4.08 -2.78
C GLU A 151 20.50 -3.32 -3.18
N ASN A 152 21.24 -2.79 -2.20
CA ASN A 152 22.62 -2.42 -2.43
C ASN A 152 23.41 -3.72 -2.57
N ARG A 153 23.63 -4.15 -3.83
CA ARG A 153 24.69 -5.09 -4.18
C ARG A 153 26.01 -4.43 -3.79
N HIS A 154 26.58 -4.87 -2.67
CA HIS A 154 28.01 -4.72 -2.38
C HIS A 154 28.75 -5.92 -2.94
#